data_AF-A0A2V9U0V9-F1
#
_entry.id   AF-A0A2V9U0V9-F1
#
_cell.length_a   1.000
_cell.length_b   1.000
_cell.length_c   1.000
_cell.angle_alpha   90.00
_cell.angle_beta   90.00
_cell.angle_gamma   90.00
#
_symmetry.space_group_name_H-M   'P 1'
#
loop_
_entity.id
_entity.type
_entity.pdbx_description
1 polymer ?
#
loop_
_entity_poly.entity_id
_entity_poly.type
_entity_poly.pdbx_seq_one_letter_code
_entity_poly.pdbx_strand_id
1 'polypeptide(L)'
;MSEENLNHAQRPAESFEHEDLSPLGVFYFLGGLAIVGITIYFILAGMYRFLDSYDRRHQPAANPMAVKTGVNPNVMTPREIQQQIDKTFPKPVLEYSERTQFIQELENEDKALESYDWVDQNAGIVRIPIEQAMDLVAQRGLPVIPESARVANAAEQGGTAKRGAAGSSANTGPSVKTGPSAKTGKGVTAPK
;
A
#
# COMPACT_ATOMS: atom_id res chain seq x y z
N MET A 1 -7.29 33.38 105.53
CA MET A 1 -6.64 32.21 104.92
C MET A 1 -7.44 31.93 103.67
N SER A 2 -6.95 32.47 102.57
CA SER A 2 -7.63 32.56 101.29
C SER A 2 -6.76 31.82 100.27
N GLU A 3 -7.40 31.09 99.36
CA GLU A 3 -6.86 30.63 98.09
C GLU A 3 -5.78 29.52 98.14
N GLU A 4 -6.22 28.27 98.02
CA GLU A 4 -5.53 27.28 97.18
C GLU A 4 -6.57 26.67 96.24
N ASN A 5 -6.48 26.97 94.94
CA ASN A 5 -6.29 25.97 93.87
C ASN A 5 -6.49 26.66 92.50
N LEU A 6 -5.41 27.19 91.94
CA LEU A 6 -5.39 27.71 90.58
C LEU A 6 -5.04 26.58 89.60
N ASN A 7 -6.05 26.22 88.80
CA ASN A 7 -5.96 26.14 87.35
C ASN A 7 -5.21 24.93 86.74
N HIS A 8 -5.84 23.76 86.76
CA HIS A 8 -5.69 22.83 85.64
C HIS A 8 -6.62 23.28 84.52
N ALA A 9 -6.02 23.83 83.46
CA ALA A 9 -6.68 24.12 82.19
C ALA A 9 -7.20 22.80 81.59
N GLN A 10 -8.39 22.39 82.01
CA GLN A 10 -9.14 21.28 81.44
C GLN A 10 -9.62 21.75 80.07
N ARG A 11 -8.85 21.46 79.01
CA ARG A 11 -9.38 21.57 77.65
C ARG A 11 -10.61 20.65 77.59
N PRO A 12 -11.79 21.14 77.16
CA PRO A 12 -12.90 20.24 76.90
C PRO A 12 -12.40 19.26 75.84
N ALA A 13 -12.34 17.98 76.21
CA ALA A 13 -12.04 16.92 75.27
C ALA A 13 -13.01 17.08 74.12
N GLU A 14 -12.49 17.25 72.90
CA GLU A 14 -13.29 17.22 71.68
C GLU A 14 -14.11 15.94 71.70
N SER A 15 -15.39 16.09 72.00
CA SER A 15 -16.39 15.04 71.86
C SER A 15 -16.62 14.89 70.37
N PHE A 16 -16.02 13.86 69.78
CA PHE A 16 -16.29 13.48 68.41
C PHE A 16 -17.79 13.20 68.28
N GLU A 17 -18.45 13.87 67.35
CA GLU A 17 -19.87 13.66 67.03
C GLU A 17 -20.01 12.25 66.45
N HIS A 18 -20.40 11.30 67.30
CA HIS A 18 -20.61 9.90 66.91
C HIS A 18 -22.00 9.71 66.29
N GLU A 19 -22.33 10.46 65.23
CA GLU A 19 -23.50 10.12 64.41
C GLU A 19 -23.34 10.45 62.92
N ASP A 20 -22.11 10.34 62.42
CA ASP A 20 -21.88 10.42 60.98
C ASP A 20 -22.12 9.06 60.33
N LEU A 21 -23.34 8.91 59.80
CA LEU A 21 -23.82 7.80 58.97
C LEU A 21 -24.00 6.43 59.67
N SER A 22 -25.22 5.90 59.58
CA SER A 22 -25.48 4.51 59.96
C SER A 22 -24.66 3.55 59.08
N PRO A 23 -23.86 2.64 59.64
CA PRO A 23 -23.05 1.68 58.87
C PRO A 23 -23.91 0.83 57.93
N LEU A 24 -25.14 0.52 58.34
CA LEU A 24 -26.10 -0.26 57.56
C LEU A 24 -26.55 0.49 56.29
N GLY A 25 -26.73 1.81 56.37
CA GLY A 25 -27.08 2.65 55.21
C GLY A 25 -26.00 2.65 54.13
N VAL A 26 -24.73 2.60 54.54
CA VAL A 26 -23.59 2.50 53.62
C VAL A 26 -23.63 1.19 52.82
N PHE A 27 -23.99 0.07 53.44
CA PHE A 27 -24.11 -1.22 52.73
C PHE A 27 -25.26 -1.24 51.73
N TYR A 28 -26.42 -0.66 52.07
CA TYR A 28 -27.53 -0.52 51.11
C TYR A 28 -27.17 0.41 49.95
N PHE A 29 -26.44 1.49 50.23
CA PHE A 29 -25.93 2.40 49.20
C PHE A 29 -24.94 1.69 48.26
N LEU A 30 -23.99 0.92 48.80
CA LEU A 30 -23.05 0.12 48.01
C LEU A 30 -23.77 -0.94 47.17
N GLY A 31 -24.75 -1.63 47.76
CA GLY A 31 -25.58 -2.61 47.06
C GLY A 31 -26.38 -1.97 45.93
N GLY A 32 -27.01 -0.82 46.17
CA GLY A 32 -27.74 -0.06 45.17
C GLY A 32 -26.83 0.40 44.02
N LEU A 33 -25.65 0.93 44.34
CA LEU A 33 -24.66 1.33 43.33
C LEU A 33 -24.20 0.14 42.48
N ALA A 34 -23.94 -1.01 43.11
CA ALA A 34 -23.56 -2.22 42.41
C ALA A 34 -24.68 -2.70 41.47
N ILE A 35 -25.94 -2.72 41.93
CA ILE A 35 -27.08 -3.13 41.12
C ILE A 35 -27.26 -2.20 39.91
N VAL A 36 -27.16 -0.88 40.11
CA VAL A 36 -27.27 0.09 39.00
C VAL A 36 -26.12 -0.09 38.00
N GLY A 37 -24.89 -0.27 38.48
CA GLY A 37 -23.73 -0.53 37.62
C GLY A 37 -23.88 -1.83 36.81
N ILE A 38 -24.34 -2.90 37.45
CA ILE A 38 -24.63 -4.19 36.79
C ILE A 38 -25.75 -4.01 35.75
N THR A 39 -26.80 -3.27 36.08
CA THR A 39 -27.92 -3.00 35.17
C THR A 39 -27.44 -2.27 33.92
N ILE A 40 -26.67 -1.19 34.08
CA ILE A 40 -26.09 -0.43 32.95
C ILE A 40 -25.16 -1.31 32.12
N TYR A 41 -24.33 -2.14 32.77
CA TYR A 41 -23.44 -3.08 32.08
C TYR A 41 -24.22 -4.04 31.16
N PHE A 42 -25.31 -4.65 31.65
CA PHE A 42 -26.12 -5.54 30.83
C PHE A 42 -26.84 -4.82 29.69
N ILE A 43 -27.33 -3.59 29.93
CA ILE A 43 -27.95 -2.76 28.88
C ILE A 43 -26.92 -2.45 27.78
N LEU A 44 -25.72 -1.99 28.14
CA LEU A 44 -24.66 -1.68 27.17
C LEU A 44 -24.19 -2.94 26.44
N ALA A 45 -24.01 -4.07 27.12
CA ALA A 45 -23.62 -5.32 26.49
C ALA A 45 -24.69 -5.82 25.51
N GLY A 46 -25.97 -5.78 25.90
CA GLY A 46 -27.09 -6.16 25.04
C GLY A 46 -27.20 -5.24 23.82
N MET A 47 -27.16 -3.92 24.04
CA MET A 47 -27.18 -2.92 22.98
C MET A 47 -26.01 -3.07 22.02
N TYR A 48 -24.79 -3.27 22.53
CA TYR A 48 -23.60 -3.43 21.70
C TYR A 48 -23.68 -4.72 20.86
N ARG A 49 -24.16 -5.82 21.43
CA ARG A 49 -24.39 -7.07 20.69
C ARG A 49 -25.46 -6.91 19.62
N PHE A 50 -26.55 -6.19 19.92
CA PHE A 50 -27.61 -5.91 18.96
C PHE A 50 -27.13 -5.01 17.82
N LEU A 51 -26.43 -3.92 18.15
CA LEU A 51 -25.93 -2.96 17.18
C LEU A 51 -24.84 -3.56 16.31
N ASP A 52 -23.90 -4.34 16.86
CA ASP A 52 -22.91 -5.08 16.07
C ASP A 52 -23.59 -6.09 15.14
N SER A 53 -24.67 -6.74 15.58
CA SER A 53 -25.48 -7.61 14.71
C SER A 53 -26.21 -6.83 13.61
N TYR A 54 -26.68 -5.62 13.91
CA TYR A 54 -27.34 -4.74 12.94
C TYR A 54 -26.35 -4.16 11.93
N ASP A 55 -25.20 -3.67 12.38
CA ASP A 55 -24.12 -3.13 11.55
C ASP A 55 -23.58 -4.20 10.62
N ARG A 56 -23.33 -5.43 11.10
CA ARG A 56 -22.88 -6.54 10.23
C ARG A 56 -23.83 -6.84 9.06
N ARG A 57 -25.13 -6.57 9.22
CA ARG A 57 -26.13 -6.78 8.16
C ARG A 57 -26.23 -5.59 7.20
N HIS A 58 -25.87 -4.39 7.64
CA HIS A 58 -26.01 -3.15 6.87
C HIS A 58 -24.67 -2.52 6.46
N GLN A 59 -23.53 -3.15 6.77
CA GLN A 59 -22.22 -2.71 6.32
C GLN A 59 -22.18 -2.74 4.78
N PRO A 60 -22.10 -1.59 4.10
CA PRO A 60 -21.81 -1.56 2.67
C PRO A 60 -20.48 -2.28 2.46
N ALA A 61 -20.37 -3.03 1.36
CA ALA A 61 -19.20 -3.84 1.05
C ALA A 61 -17.93 -3.02 1.30
N ALA A 62 -17.12 -3.47 2.26
CA ALA A 62 -15.87 -2.83 2.62
C ALA A 62 -15.15 -2.42 1.34
N ASN A 63 -14.76 -1.15 1.27
CA ASN A 63 -14.11 -0.54 0.11
C ASN A 63 -13.16 -1.55 -0.55
N PRO A 64 -13.08 -1.64 -1.89
CA PRO A 64 -12.20 -2.60 -2.56
C PRO A 64 -10.70 -2.42 -2.22
N MET A 65 -10.34 -1.35 -1.51
CA MET A 65 -9.00 -1.11 -0.95
C MET A 65 -8.88 -1.33 0.57
N ALA A 66 -9.94 -1.76 1.25
CA ALA A 66 -9.87 -2.19 2.64
C ALA A 66 -9.06 -3.49 2.69
N VAL A 67 -7.80 -3.35 3.10
CA VAL A 67 -6.78 -4.40 3.16
C VAL A 67 -7.32 -5.67 3.81
N LYS A 68 -7.83 -6.60 3.00
CA LYS A 68 -8.18 -7.97 3.42
C LYS A 68 -6.99 -8.91 3.34
N THR A 69 -5.81 -8.37 3.01
CA THR A 69 -4.66 -9.17 2.59
C THR A 69 -3.75 -9.54 3.77
N GLY A 70 -3.97 -9.01 4.98
CA GLY A 70 -3.15 -9.32 6.16
C GLY A 70 -1.67 -8.94 5.99
N VAL A 71 -1.35 -8.08 5.03
CA VAL A 71 0.02 -7.60 4.79
C VAL A 71 0.25 -6.44 5.76
N ASN A 72 1.02 -6.71 6.81
CA ASN A 72 1.45 -5.70 7.77
C ASN A 72 2.92 -5.35 7.47
N PRO A 73 3.22 -4.24 6.77
CA PRO A 73 4.57 -3.92 6.33
C PRO A 73 5.54 -3.63 7.49
N ASN A 74 5.03 -3.36 8.69
CA ASN A 74 5.84 -3.05 9.87
C ASN A 74 6.38 -4.29 10.61
N VAL A 75 5.89 -5.50 10.28
CA VAL A 75 6.25 -6.74 10.98
C VAL A 75 6.73 -7.85 10.04
N MET A 76 6.66 -7.64 8.73
CA MET A 76 7.09 -8.62 7.72
C MET A 76 8.36 -8.13 7.05
N THR A 77 9.26 -9.06 6.77
CA THR A 77 10.42 -8.78 5.93
C THR A 77 9.98 -8.54 4.48
N PRO A 78 10.76 -7.80 3.67
CA PRO A 78 10.42 -7.54 2.27
C PRO A 78 10.13 -8.82 1.44
N ARG A 79 10.79 -9.94 1.78
CA ARG A 79 10.58 -11.22 1.10
C ARG A 79 9.25 -11.88 1.46
N GLU A 80 8.82 -11.80 2.71
CA GLU A 80 7.53 -12.34 3.17
C GLU A 80 6.36 -11.55 2.57
N ILE A 81 6.52 -10.22 2.48
CA ILE A 81 5.56 -9.33 1.81
C ILE A 81 5.37 -9.76 0.35
N GLN A 82 6.47 -9.97 -0.38
CA GLN A 82 6.41 -10.40 -1.79
C GLN A 82 5.70 -11.75 -1.95
N GLN A 83 6.03 -12.73 -1.10
CA GLN A 83 5.41 -14.06 -1.16
C GLN A 83 3.90 -14.01 -0.89
N GLN A 84 3.47 -13.14 0.03
CA GLN A 84 2.06 -12.98 0.34
C GLN A 84 1.31 -12.28 -0.78
N ILE A 85 1.94 -11.31 -1.44
CA ILE A 85 1.39 -10.61 -2.60
C ILE A 85 1.26 -11.57 -3.79
N ASP A 86 2.30 -12.36 -4.10
CA ASP A 86 2.27 -13.33 -5.19
C ASP A 86 1.18 -14.39 -5.02
N LYS A 87 0.84 -14.73 -3.78
CA LYS A 87 -0.27 -15.66 -3.45
C LYS A 87 -1.64 -15.00 -3.53
N THR A 88 -1.73 -13.71 -3.18
CA THR A 88 -3.02 -13.03 -3.02
C THR A 88 -3.49 -12.35 -4.29
N PHE A 89 -2.56 -11.89 -5.13
CA PHE A 89 -2.87 -11.14 -6.34
C PHE A 89 -2.55 -11.95 -7.60
N PRO A 90 -3.51 -12.14 -8.52
CA PRO A 90 -3.23 -12.76 -9.81
C PRO A 90 -2.27 -11.87 -10.61
N LYS A 91 -1.34 -12.49 -11.35
CA LYS A 91 -0.38 -11.76 -12.19
C LYS A 91 -1.11 -10.96 -13.30
N PRO A 92 -0.62 -9.77 -13.69
CA PRO A 92 0.63 -9.11 -13.26
C PRO A 92 0.47 -8.32 -11.95
N VAL A 93 1.42 -8.52 -11.03
CA VAL A 93 1.51 -7.73 -9.79
C VAL A 93 2.36 -6.48 -10.04
N LEU A 94 2.12 -5.42 -9.27
CA LEU A 94 2.96 -4.22 -9.30
C LEU A 94 4.37 -4.56 -8.81
N GLU A 95 5.40 -3.93 -9.36
CA GLU A 95 6.78 -4.09 -8.89
C GLU A 95 7.00 -3.30 -7.60
N TYR A 96 7.61 -3.91 -6.57
CA TYR A 96 7.81 -3.28 -5.25
C TYR A 96 9.25 -2.82 -5.01
N SER A 97 10.21 -3.41 -5.73
CA SER A 97 11.64 -3.21 -5.52
C SER A 97 12.30 -2.28 -6.53
N GLU A 98 11.54 -1.46 -7.26
CA GLU A 98 12.05 -0.57 -8.31
C GLU A 98 13.26 0.23 -7.84
N ARG A 99 13.19 0.83 -6.64
CA ARG A 99 14.30 1.60 -6.07
C ARG A 99 15.56 0.75 -5.87
N THR A 100 15.41 -0.44 -5.30
CA THR A 100 16.56 -1.32 -5.01
C THR A 100 17.18 -1.84 -6.29
N GLN A 101 16.36 -2.18 -7.29
CA GLN A 101 16.83 -2.60 -8.61
C GLN A 101 17.56 -1.46 -9.32
N PHE A 102 17.01 -0.25 -9.26
CA PHE A 102 17.64 0.93 -9.85
C PHE A 102 19.02 1.21 -9.24
N ILE A 103 19.16 1.12 -7.91
CA ILE A 103 20.46 1.31 -7.24
C ILE A 103 21.46 0.22 -7.67
N GLN A 104 21.02 -1.03 -7.74
CA GLN A 104 21.89 -2.13 -8.18
C GLN A 104 22.35 -1.96 -9.63
N GLU A 105 21.46 -1.50 -10.51
CA GLU A 105 21.81 -1.24 -11.89
C GLU A 105 22.81 -0.08 -11.98
N LEU A 106 22.59 1.00 -11.24
CA LEU A 106 23.52 2.11 -11.17
C LEU A 106 24.92 1.66 -10.69
N GLU A 107 25.00 0.82 -9.65
CA GLU A 107 26.28 0.27 -9.18
C GLU A 107 26.96 -0.64 -10.21
N ASN A 108 26.19 -1.37 -11.01
CA ASN A 108 26.72 -2.22 -12.07
C ASN A 108 27.24 -1.38 -13.25
N GLU A 109 26.51 -0.33 -13.62
CA GLU A 109 26.92 0.63 -14.64
C GLU A 109 28.22 1.33 -14.22
N ASP A 110 28.30 1.85 -13.00
CA ASP A 110 29.50 2.50 -12.47
C ASP A 110 30.70 1.54 -12.50
N LYS A 111 30.53 0.30 -12.04
CA LYS A 111 31.60 -0.72 -12.12
C LYS A 111 32.02 -1.00 -13.56
N ALA A 112 31.09 -1.04 -14.50
CA ALA A 112 31.40 -1.30 -15.90
C ALA A 112 32.12 -0.13 -16.59
N LEU A 113 31.98 1.10 -16.05
CA LEU A 113 32.71 2.29 -16.51
C LEU A 113 34.12 2.37 -15.92
N GLU A 114 34.31 1.90 -14.69
CA GLU A 114 35.60 2.01 -13.97
C GLU A 114 36.52 0.79 -14.16
N SER A 115 36.01 -0.34 -14.67
CA SER A 115 36.77 -1.60 -14.75
C SER A 115 37.07 -2.05 -16.18
N TYR A 116 38.11 -2.89 -16.29
CA TYR A 116 38.42 -3.60 -17.51
C TYR A 116 37.56 -4.85 -17.63
N ASP A 117 36.98 -5.06 -18.79
CA ASP A 117 36.23 -6.28 -19.08
C ASP A 117 36.34 -6.65 -20.56
N TRP A 118 35.99 -7.88 -20.92
CA TRP A 118 35.94 -8.30 -22.31
C TRP A 118 34.57 -7.99 -22.92
N VAL A 119 34.54 -7.38 -24.10
CA VAL A 119 33.30 -7.26 -24.89
C VAL A 119 33.13 -8.50 -25.76
N ASP A 120 34.21 -8.91 -26.44
CA ASP A 120 34.28 -10.15 -27.21
C ASP A 120 35.69 -10.73 -27.14
N GLN A 121 35.84 -11.81 -26.38
CA GLN A 121 37.12 -12.50 -26.19
C GLN A 121 37.65 -13.14 -27.48
N ASN A 122 36.78 -13.61 -28.36
CA ASN A 122 37.18 -14.29 -29.60
C ASN A 122 37.65 -13.29 -30.66
N ALA A 123 37.03 -12.12 -30.70
CA ALA A 123 37.44 -11.02 -31.56
C ALA A 123 38.59 -10.17 -30.99
N GLY A 124 38.99 -10.41 -29.73
CA GLY A 124 40.05 -9.65 -29.06
C GLY A 124 39.62 -8.24 -28.63
N ILE A 125 38.32 -7.98 -28.46
CA ILE A 125 37.77 -6.66 -28.16
C ILE A 125 37.60 -6.53 -26.64
N VAL A 126 38.34 -5.58 -26.05
CA VAL A 126 38.35 -5.28 -24.61
C VAL A 126 37.65 -3.94 -24.34
N ARG A 127 36.88 -3.88 -23.26
CA ARG A 127 36.38 -2.66 -22.64
C ARG A 127 37.44 -2.11 -21.70
N ILE A 128 37.76 -0.84 -21.87
CA ILE A 128 38.67 -0.09 -21.01
C ILE A 128 37.88 0.88 -20.13
N PRO A 129 38.38 1.23 -18.93
CA PRO A 129 37.77 2.24 -18.09
C PRO A 129 37.62 3.57 -18.82
N ILE A 130 36.55 4.30 -18.51
CA ILE A 130 36.18 5.53 -19.23
C ILE A 130 37.26 6.60 -19.11
N GLU A 131 37.94 6.71 -17.97
CA GLU A 131 39.06 7.63 -17.76
C GLU A 131 40.21 7.33 -18.73
N GLN A 132 40.56 6.05 -18.87
CA GLN A 132 41.61 5.63 -19.79
C GLN A 132 41.21 5.81 -21.26
N ALA A 133 39.93 5.58 -21.59
CA ALA A 133 39.42 5.89 -22.92
C ALA A 133 39.56 7.38 -23.25
N MET A 134 39.20 8.26 -22.30
CA MET A 134 39.32 9.71 -22.48
C MET A 134 40.77 10.13 -22.69
N ASP A 135 41.71 9.63 -21.88
CA ASP A 135 43.14 9.93 -22.02
C ASP A 135 43.68 9.49 -23.39
N LEU A 136 43.32 8.29 -23.81
CA LEU A 136 43.76 7.73 -25.09
C LEU A 136 43.19 8.50 -26.28
N VAL A 137 41.94 8.96 -26.21
CA VAL A 137 41.32 9.79 -27.24
C VAL A 137 41.94 11.18 -27.25
N ALA A 138 42.22 11.78 -26.09
CA ALA A 138 42.89 13.07 -26.00
C ALA A 138 44.30 13.02 -26.62
N GLN A 139 45.05 11.94 -26.38
CA GLN A 139 46.38 11.75 -26.94
C GLN A 139 46.37 11.47 -28.44
N ARG A 140 45.44 10.63 -28.93
CA ARG A 140 45.35 10.25 -30.34
C ARG A 140 44.61 11.29 -31.21
N GLY A 141 43.87 12.18 -30.58
CA GLY A 141 42.87 13.04 -31.23
C GLY A 141 41.61 12.26 -31.59
N LEU A 142 40.50 12.97 -31.80
CA LEU A 142 39.29 12.32 -32.31
C LEU A 142 39.53 11.81 -33.74
N PRO A 143 39.11 10.57 -34.06
CA PRO A 143 39.23 10.06 -35.41
C PRO A 143 38.43 10.93 -36.38
N VAL A 144 39.13 11.57 -37.32
CA VAL A 144 38.49 12.31 -38.42
C VAL A 144 38.00 11.27 -39.42
N ILE A 145 36.71 10.95 -39.35
CA ILE A 145 36.06 10.06 -40.31
C ILE A 145 36.03 10.83 -41.65
N PRO A 146 36.73 10.38 -42.71
CA PRO A 146 36.69 11.05 -43.99
C PRO A 146 35.25 11.05 -44.52
N GLU A 147 34.84 12.13 -45.18
CA GLU A 147 33.46 12.29 -45.70
C GLU A 147 33.05 11.11 -46.60
N SER A 148 33.99 10.53 -47.35
CA SER A 148 33.78 9.32 -48.14
C SER A 148 33.39 8.09 -47.31
N ALA A 149 33.93 7.94 -46.10
CA ALA A 149 33.55 6.88 -45.17
C ALA A 149 32.20 7.17 -44.48
N ARG A 150 31.83 8.44 -44.28
CA ARG A 150 30.47 8.79 -43.79
C ARG A 150 29.39 8.45 -44.80
N VAL A 151 29.63 8.75 -46.08
CA VAL A 151 28.69 8.42 -47.18
C VAL A 151 28.60 6.91 -47.38
N ALA A 152 29.69 6.16 -47.22
CA ALA A 152 29.69 4.69 -47.30
C ALA A 152 28.94 4.04 -46.12
N ASN A 153 29.16 4.49 -44.88
CA ASN A 153 28.43 3.97 -43.70
C ASN A 153 26.94 4.34 -43.73
N ALA A 154 26.59 5.51 -44.25
CA ALA A 154 25.19 5.90 -44.46
C ALA A 154 24.50 5.07 -45.56
N ALA A 155 25.26 4.64 -46.59
CA ALA A 155 24.76 3.77 -47.65
C ALA A 155 24.54 2.32 -47.17
N GLU A 156 25.35 1.78 -46.26
CA GLU A 156 25.12 0.47 -45.65
C GLU A 156 23.94 0.47 -44.66
N GLN A 157 23.72 1.57 -43.92
CA GLN A 157 22.57 1.68 -43.01
C GLN A 157 21.23 2.03 -43.70
N GLY A 158 21.26 2.46 -44.96
CA GLY A 158 20.06 2.74 -45.78
C GLY A 158 19.49 1.52 -46.53
N GLY A 159 20.05 0.32 -46.31
CA GLY A 159 19.94 -0.79 -47.25
C GLY A 159 18.98 -1.93 -46.91
N THR A 160 18.00 -1.84 -46.00
CA THR A 160 16.91 -2.85 -45.89
C THR A 160 15.58 -2.29 -45.36
N ALA A 161 15.01 -1.30 -46.05
CA ALA A 161 13.57 -1.01 -45.94
C ALA A 161 12.84 -1.52 -47.20
N LYS A 162 12.95 -2.82 -47.49
CA LYS A 162 11.99 -3.51 -48.37
C LYS A 162 10.69 -3.68 -47.59
N ARG A 163 9.94 -2.58 -47.49
CA ARG A 163 8.58 -2.51 -46.96
C ARG A 163 7.72 -3.44 -47.81
N GLY A 164 7.40 -4.62 -47.26
CA GLY A 164 6.36 -5.50 -47.76
C GLY A 164 5.03 -4.76 -47.71
N ALA A 165 4.63 -4.18 -48.84
CA ALA A 165 3.28 -3.72 -49.07
C ALA A 165 2.42 -4.94 -49.48
N ALA A 166 1.75 -5.56 -48.51
CA ALA A 166 0.49 -6.30 -48.69
C ALA A 166 -0.04 -6.75 -47.32
N GLY A 167 -1.18 -6.19 -46.89
CA GLY A 167 -1.86 -6.64 -45.68
C GLY A 167 -2.64 -5.54 -44.96
N SER A 168 -3.61 -4.94 -45.67
CA SER A 168 -4.66 -4.13 -45.06
C SER A 168 -5.52 -4.99 -44.13
N SER A 169 -5.67 -4.58 -42.87
CA SER A 169 -6.89 -4.82 -42.10
C SER A 169 -6.91 -3.94 -40.85
N ALA A 170 -7.34 -2.69 -41.03
CA ALA A 170 -7.88 -1.90 -39.94
C ALA A 170 -9.16 -2.59 -39.45
N ASN A 171 -9.19 -3.06 -38.20
CA ASN A 171 -10.44 -3.46 -37.56
C ASN A 171 -10.84 -2.43 -36.51
N THR A 172 -11.94 -1.78 -36.84
CA THR A 172 -12.66 -0.71 -36.17
C THR A 172 -13.32 -1.24 -34.90
N GLY A 173 -13.35 -0.41 -33.84
CA GLY A 173 -14.08 -0.72 -32.60
C GLY A 173 -15.59 -0.89 -32.81
N PRO A 174 -16.31 -1.57 -31.89
CA PRO A 174 -17.73 -1.81 -32.05
C PRO A 174 -18.51 -0.56 -31.63
N SER A 175 -19.20 0.07 -32.58
CA SER A 175 -20.30 0.98 -32.29
C SER A 175 -21.53 0.56 -33.07
N VAL A 176 -22.50 0.10 -32.28
CA VAL A 176 -23.95 0.04 -32.48
C VAL A 176 -24.48 0.88 -33.64
N LYS A 177 -25.23 0.24 -34.54
CA LYS A 177 -26.25 0.84 -35.41
C LYS A 177 -27.30 -0.23 -35.69
N THR A 178 -28.47 -0.22 -35.05
CA THR A 178 -29.69 0.45 -35.53
C THR A 178 -29.83 0.45 -37.06
N GLY A 179 -30.78 -0.35 -37.54
CA GLY A 179 -31.26 -0.37 -38.93
C GLY A 179 -32.81 -0.36 -38.94
N PRO A 180 -33.44 0.18 -40.00
CA PRO A 180 -34.79 0.75 -39.92
C PRO A 180 -35.92 -0.14 -40.49
N SER A 181 -37.13 0.15 -39.98
CA SER A 181 -38.50 -0.09 -40.46
C SER A 181 -38.73 -0.62 -41.89
N ALA A 182 -39.60 -1.64 -42.03
CA ALA A 182 -40.98 -1.48 -42.55
C ALA A 182 -41.79 -2.80 -42.69
N LYS A 183 -42.89 -2.86 -41.93
CA LYS A 183 -44.30 -3.21 -42.26
C LYS A 183 -44.69 -4.46 -43.10
N THR A 184 -45.71 -5.15 -42.55
CA THR A 184 -46.75 -6.06 -43.13
C THR A 184 -46.55 -7.51 -42.69
N GLY A 185 -47.45 -8.27 -42.07
CA GLY A 185 -48.83 -8.11 -41.60
C GLY A 185 -49.42 -9.54 -41.43
N LYS A 186 -50.35 -9.73 -40.47
CA LYS A 186 -51.39 -10.78 -40.40
C LYS A 186 -51.05 -12.15 -39.75
N GLY A 187 -51.95 -12.59 -38.83
CA GLY A 187 -52.18 -13.99 -38.46
C GLY A 187 -51.79 -14.36 -37.01
N VAL A 188 -52.63 -14.24 -35.99
CA VAL A 188 -53.73 -15.16 -35.57
C VAL A 188 -53.27 -16.37 -34.74
N THR A 189 -53.92 -16.51 -33.57
CA THR A 189 -54.17 -17.70 -32.71
C THR A 189 -53.10 -18.29 -31.77
N ALA A 190 -53.38 -18.13 -30.46
CA ALA A 190 -53.17 -19.15 -29.42
C ALA A 190 -54.05 -20.39 -29.69
N PRO A 191 -53.72 -21.59 -29.17
CA PRO A 191 -54.15 -22.00 -27.82
C PRO A 191 -53.11 -22.97 -27.17
N LYS A 192 -53.20 -23.49 -25.93
CA LYS A 192 -54.20 -23.57 -24.87
C LYS A 192 -53.43 -23.76 -23.56
#